data_AF-A0A9X4JPV3-F1
#
_entry.id   AF-A0A9X4JPV3-F1
#
_cell.length_a   1.000
_cell.length_b   1.000
_cell.length_c   1.000
_cell.angle_alpha   90.00
_cell.angle_beta   90.00
_cell.angle_gamma   90.00
#
_symmetry.space_group_name_H-M   'P 1'
#
loop_
_entity.id
_entity.type
_entity.pdbx_description
1 polymer ?
#
loop_
_entity_poly.entity_id
_entity_poly.type
_entity_poly.pdbx_seq_one_letter_code
_entity_poly.pdbx_strand_id
1 'polypeptide(L)'
;MNMGYLSIAALTVAVLLVVIVFVLLTKLRAVKASDASKTAQLERYSVISDAETEATRVTLEAEQQAREIIDGAKSTAASLEEEATTLLSNAQSTTLSLQERITSLRASYAEKKSIYDELEKAIALYREDVDFAEMGMFDPHFDFDTSEEFKEAIKDNRNEQKSLLRLKNKAGAIWCGTDWTVHNSRAEGKKMTTRAINLTARAFNGECDAAIANCTFKNWSVMHDRIQAAFDKINALNEVNDVHISKEYLRLKLKELDLVHAYKMKKQSEKEEQREIRAQMAEERKAQQEIERAIREAEAEELRAQKALDKARKEMESKLAQLTTEQAEKYQSKIDELRDALTEAELKGQKALSMAQQTKRGHVYVISNVGSFGEDVFKIGMTRRLDPQDRVDELGSASVPFLFDVHAMIHSEDAPALENALHQHFDAKRTNLVNRRKEFFNVSLKEIKSAVYELAGNDVDFIETVVAQHYYETLALRKKKSGVAEVQAQHTAVQPRFAESI
;
A
#
# COMPACT_ATOMS: atom_id res chain seq x y z
N MET A 1 -99.35 -162.24 -53.48
CA MET A 1 -99.52 -162.34 -52.01
C MET A 1 -98.97 -161.08 -51.39
N ASN A 2 -99.69 -160.51 -50.40
CA ASN A 2 -99.55 -159.20 -49.73
C ASN A 2 -100.03 -157.97 -50.52
N MET A 3 -101.32 -157.59 -50.47
CA MET A 3 -102.12 -156.99 -49.37
C MET A 3 -101.71 -155.55 -48.98
N GLY A 4 -102.40 -154.56 -49.57
CA GLY A 4 -103.20 -153.52 -48.89
C GLY A 4 -102.60 -152.56 -47.85
N TYR A 5 -101.47 -152.86 -47.20
CA TYR A 5 -100.97 -152.12 -46.04
C TYR A 5 -99.85 -151.11 -46.36
N LEU A 6 -99.25 -151.14 -47.57
CA LEU A 6 -98.16 -150.22 -47.92
C LEU A 6 -98.61 -148.79 -48.29
N SER A 7 -99.85 -148.59 -48.75
CA SER A 7 -100.31 -147.26 -49.21
C SER A 7 -100.74 -146.31 -48.08
N ILE A 8 -101.08 -146.84 -46.90
CA ILE A 8 -101.50 -146.01 -45.73
C ILE A 8 -100.30 -145.74 -44.82
N ALA A 9 -99.35 -146.68 -44.70
CA ALA A 9 -98.12 -146.51 -43.92
C ALA A 9 -97.16 -145.45 -44.51
N ALA A 10 -97.08 -145.31 -45.83
CA ALA A 10 -96.24 -144.30 -46.46
C ALA A 10 -96.77 -142.86 -46.23
N LEU A 11 -98.09 -142.67 -46.20
CA LEU A 11 -98.71 -141.36 -46.01
C LEU A 11 -98.62 -140.89 -44.55
N THR A 12 -98.79 -141.80 -43.58
CA THR A 12 -98.67 -141.46 -42.15
C THR A 12 -97.23 -141.14 -41.76
N VAL A 13 -96.24 -141.83 -42.32
CA VAL A 13 -94.82 -141.52 -42.10
C VAL A 13 -94.44 -140.16 -42.69
N ALA A 14 -94.98 -139.80 -43.86
CA ALA A 14 -94.72 -138.49 -44.47
C ALA A 14 -95.29 -137.33 -43.63
N VAL A 15 -96.51 -137.47 -43.10
CA VAL A 15 -97.11 -136.44 -42.23
C VAL A 15 -96.36 -136.34 -40.89
N LEU A 16 -95.97 -137.46 -40.31
CA LEU A 16 -95.21 -137.47 -39.05
C LEU A 16 -93.83 -136.81 -39.21
N LEU A 17 -93.15 -137.05 -40.34
CA LEU A 17 -91.86 -136.43 -40.65
C LEU A 17 -91.98 -134.91 -40.81
N VAL A 18 -93.02 -134.42 -41.48
CA VAL A 18 -93.25 -132.97 -41.64
C VAL A 18 -93.50 -132.30 -40.28
N VAL A 19 -94.27 -132.94 -39.40
CA VAL A 19 -94.52 -132.43 -38.04
C VAL A 19 -93.23 -132.43 -37.21
N ILE A 20 -92.42 -133.49 -37.27
CA ILE A 20 -91.13 -133.56 -36.57
C ILE A 20 -90.19 -132.46 -37.07
N VAL A 21 -90.09 -132.25 -38.38
CA VAL A 21 -89.28 -131.18 -38.97
C VAL A 21 -89.78 -129.81 -38.52
N PHE A 22 -91.10 -129.60 -38.45
CA PHE A 22 -91.67 -128.33 -37.97
C PHE A 22 -91.40 -128.08 -36.49
N VAL A 23 -91.51 -129.10 -35.63
CA VAL A 23 -91.18 -129.00 -34.20
C VAL A 23 -89.68 -128.77 -33.98
N LEU A 24 -88.83 -129.44 -34.75
CA LEU A 24 -87.38 -129.20 -34.72
C LEU A 24 -87.05 -127.77 -35.17
N LEU A 25 -87.65 -127.27 -36.24
CA LEU A 25 -87.44 -125.91 -36.73
C LEU A 25 -87.91 -124.85 -35.73
N THR A 26 -89.04 -125.07 -35.05
CA THR A 26 -89.54 -124.14 -34.03
C THR A 26 -88.67 -124.15 -32.77
N LYS A 27 -88.18 -125.32 -32.32
CA LYS A 27 -87.20 -125.38 -31.22
C LYS A 27 -85.85 -124.76 -31.60
N LEU A 28 -85.37 -124.95 -32.82
CA LEU A 28 -84.13 -124.33 -33.31
C LEU A 28 -84.25 -122.80 -33.37
N ARG A 29 -85.43 -122.28 -33.72
CA ARG A 29 -85.72 -120.85 -33.64
C ARG A 29 -85.73 -120.34 -32.21
N ALA A 30 -86.32 -121.08 -31.26
CA ALA A 30 -86.36 -120.69 -29.85
C ALA A 30 -84.97 -120.68 -29.20
N VAL A 31 -84.11 -121.66 -29.49
CA VAL A 31 -82.72 -121.70 -28.99
C VAL A 31 -81.90 -120.57 -29.58
N LYS A 32 -82.01 -120.32 -30.90
CA LYS A 32 -81.34 -119.17 -31.54
C LYS A 32 -81.80 -117.83 -30.94
N ALA A 33 -83.08 -117.70 -30.59
CA ALA A 33 -83.59 -116.48 -29.93
C ALA A 33 -83.06 -116.33 -28.50
N SER A 34 -82.94 -117.41 -27.74
CA SER A 34 -82.39 -117.38 -26.38
C SER A 34 -80.88 -117.11 -26.36
N ASP A 35 -80.12 -117.71 -27.27
CA ASP A 35 -78.68 -117.43 -27.40
C ASP A 35 -78.47 -115.99 -27.85
N ALA A 36 -79.25 -115.52 -28.83
CA ALA A 36 -79.23 -114.11 -29.24
C ALA A 36 -79.56 -113.16 -28.07
N SER A 37 -80.48 -113.54 -27.16
CA SER A 37 -80.81 -112.74 -25.98
C SER A 37 -79.70 -112.73 -24.93
N LYS A 38 -78.99 -113.85 -24.72
CA LYS A 38 -77.87 -113.91 -23.76
C LYS A 38 -76.63 -113.21 -24.30
N THR A 39 -76.33 -113.37 -25.59
CA THR A 39 -75.25 -112.61 -26.25
C THR A 39 -75.56 -111.12 -26.21
N ALA A 40 -76.83 -110.72 -26.42
CA ALA A 40 -77.23 -109.31 -26.29
C ALA A 40 -77.10 -108.76 -24.86
N GLN A 41 -77.31 -109.57 -23.82
CA GLN A 41 -77.07 -109.14 -22.43
C GLN A 41 -75.58 -109.05 -22.09
N LEU A 42 -74.75 -110.00 -22.54
CA LEU A 42 -73.30 -109.96 -22.34
C LEU A 42 -72.65 -108.79 -23.08
N GLU A 43 -73.08 -108.50 -24.31
CA GLU A 43 -72.68 -107.29 -25.04
C GLU A 43 -73.13 -106.00 -24.32
N ARG A 44 -74.26 -106.02 -23.60
CA ARG A 44 -74.73 -104.84 -22.86
C ARG A 44 -73.93 -104.57 -21.59
N TYR A 45 -73.44 -105.59 -20.90
CA TYR A 45 -72.64 -105.45 -19.68
C TYR A 45 -71.14 -105.28 -19.94
N SER A 46 -70.60 -105.79 -21.05
CA SER A 46 -69.21 -105.53 -21.45
C SER A 46 -68.95 -104.03 -21.62
N VAL A 47 -69.90 -103.30 -22.21
CA VAL A 47 -69.82 -101.83 -22.38
C VAL A 47 -69.69 -101.09 -21.03
N ILE A 48 -70.29 -101.60 -19.95
CA ILE A 48 -70.21 -100.97 -18.61
C ILE A 48 -68.89 -101.31 -17.91
N SER A 49 -68.47 -102.57 -17.95
CA SER A 49 -67.17 -102.99 -17.39
C SER A 49 -65.99 -102.32 -18.10
N ASP A 50 -66.08 -102.17 -19.42
CA ASP A 50 -65.09 -101.45 -20.23
C ASP A 50 -65.11 -99.95 -19.87
N ALA A 51 -66.27 -99.37 -19.56
CA ALA A 51 -66.37 -97.98 -19.12
C ALA A 51 -65.80 -97.73 -17.70
N GLU A 52 -65.98 -98.65 -16.76
CA GLU A 52 -65.44 -98.51 -15.39
C GLU A 52 -63.91 -98.69 -15.35
N THR A 53 -63.39 -99.64 -16.12
CA THR A 53 -61.94 -99.82 -16.29
C THR A 53 -61.30 -98.66 -17.03
N GLU A 54 -61.99 -98.11 -18.04
CA GLU A 54 -61.56 -96.88 -18.70
C GLU A 54 -61.61 -95.66 -17.76
N ALA A 55 -62.65 -95.54 -16.93
CA ALA A 55 -62.76 -94.45 -15.96
C ALA A 55 -61.65 -94.51 -14.91
N THR A 56 -61.33 -95.70 -14.38
CA THR A 56 -60.21 -95.86 -13.43
C THR A 56 -58.86 -95.57 -14.08
N ARG A 57 -58.64 -96.03 -15.31
CA ARG A 57 -57.45 -95.68 -16.10
C ARG A 57 -57.32 -94.18 -16.27
N VAL A 58 -58.38 -93.49 -16.70
CA VAL A 58 -58.43 -92.04 -16.88
C VAL A 58 -58.16 -91.31 -15.56
N THR A 59 -58.71 -91.78 -14.43
CA THR A 59 -58.43 -91.16 -13.12
C THR A 59 -56.99 -91.32 -12.68
N LEU A 60 -56.37 -92.48 -12.91
CA LEU A 60 -54.99 -92.74 -12.52
C LEU A 60 -54.00 -91.98 -13.42
N GLU A 61 -54.29 -91.90 -14.72
CA GLU A 61 -53.58 -91.04 -15.67
C GLU A 61 -53.71 -89.56 -15.27
N ALA A 62 -54.91 -89.11 -14.88
CA ALA A 62 -55.12 -87.74 -14.41
C ALA A 62 -54.41 -87.45 -13.08
N GLU A 63 -54.38 -88.39 -12.14
CA GLU A 63 -53.64 -88.26 -10.88
C GLU A 63 -52.13 -88.24 -11.11
N GLN A 64 -51.62 -89.06 -12.02
CA GLN A 64 -50.20 -89.06 -12.38
C GLN A 64 -49.82 -87.74 -13.06
N GLN A 65 -50.61 -87.29 -14.04
CA GLN A 65 -50.41 -85.98 -14.68
C GLN A 65 -50.47 -84.84 -13.65
N ALA A 66 -51.41 -84.88 -12.71
CA ALA A 66 -51.50 -83.88 -11.65
C ALA A 66 -50.26 -83.89 -10.74
N ARG A 67 -49.72 -85.06 -10.37
CA ARG A 67 -48.47 -85.16 -9.58
C ARG A 67 -47.27 -84.63 -10.36
N GLU A 68 -47.13 -85.00 -11.63
CA GLU A 68 -46.05 -84.51 -12.49
C GLU A 68 -46.10 -82.98 -12.64
N ILE A 69 -47.30 -82.41 -12.80
CA ILE A 69 -47.50 -80.95 -12.83
C ILE A 69 -47.12 -80.31 -11.49
N ILE A 70 -47.55 -80.89 -10.36
CA ILE A 70 -47.27 -80.35 -9.02
C ILE A 70 -45.78 -80.41 -8.71
N ASP A 71 -45.11 -81.52 -9.01
CA ASP A 71 -43.68 -81.67 -8.75
C ASP A 71 -42.84 -80.79 -9.68
N GLY A 72 -43.25 -80.66 -10.96
CA GLY A 72 -42.70 -79.67 -11.88
C GLY A 72 -42.89 -78.23 -11.38
N ALA A 73 -44.06 -77.89 -10.86
CA ALA A 73 -44.37 -76.58 -10.28
C ALA A 73 -43.54 -76.30 -9.00
N LYS A 74 -43.33 -77.30 -8.15
CA LYS A 74 -42.47 -77.17 -6.95
C LYS A 74 -41.01 -76.99 -7.32
N SER A 75 -40.49 -77.76 -8.28
CA SER A 75 -39.11 -77.66 -8.72
C SER A 75 -38.84 -76.29 -9.38
N THR A 76 -39.75 -75.82 -10.21
CA THR A 76 -39.67 -74.47 -10.80
C THR A 76 -39.79 -73.38 -9.75
N ALA A 77 -40.70 -73.51 -8.78
CA ALA A 77 -40.81 -72.55 -7.67
C ALA A 77 -39.53 -72.49 -6.82
N ALA A 78 -38.92 -73.64 -6.50
CA ALA A 78 -37.67 -73.69 -5.74
C ALA A 78 -36.50 -73.04 -6.51
N SER A 79 -36.39 -73.30 -7.83
CA SER A 79 -35.38 -72.66 -8.68
C SER A 79 -35.59 -71.14 -8.76
N LEU A 80 -36.84 -70.67 -8.86
CA LEU A 80 -37.15 -69.25 -8.89
C LEU A 80 -36.88 -68.57 -7.54
N GLU A 81 -37.10 -69.27 -6.42
CA GLU A 81 -36.78 -68.75 -5.08
C GLU A 81 -35.27 -68.61 -4.88
N GLU A 82 -34.48 -69.58 -5.34
CA GLU A 82 -33.00 -69.50 -5.34
C GLU A 82 -32.50 -68.34 -6.24
N GLU A 83 -33.05 -68.19 -7.45
CA GLU A 83 -32.73 -67.06 -8.32
C GLU A 83 -33.13 -65.71 -7.69
N ALA A 84 -34.31 -65.63 -7.08
CA ALA A 84 -34.77 -64.42 -6.41
C ALA A 84 -33.88 -64.03 -5.22
N THR A 85 -33.46 -65.01 -4.41
CA THR A 85 -32.57 -64.76 -3.26
C THR A 85 -31.17 -64.32 -3.68
N THR A 86 -30.61 -64.92 -4.73
CA THR A 86 -29.31 -64.51 -5.28
C THR A 86 -29.37 -63.10 -5.90
N LEU A 87 -30.42 -62.79 -6.66
CA LEU A 87 -30.66 -61.44 -7.18
C LEU A 87 -30.82 -60.41 -6.05
N LEU A 88 -31.55 -60.74 -4.99
CA LEU A 88 -31.72 -59.85 -3.84
C LEU A 88 -30.39 -59.56 -3.15
N SER A 89 -29.57 -60.59 -2.92
CA SER A 89 -28.23 -60.46 -2.32
C SER A 89 -27.30 -59.58 -3.18
N ASN A 90 -27.30 -59.78 -4.50
CA ASN A 90 -26.54 -58.96 -5.43
C ASN A 90 -27.02 -57.51 -5.49
N ALA A 91 -28.34 -57.28 -5.44
CA ALA A 91 -28.91 -55.95 -5.38
C ALA A 91 -28.55 -55.23 -4.06
N GLN A 92 -28.56 -55.95 -2.93
CA GLN A 92 -28.16 -55.41 -1.63
C GLN A 92 -26.68 -55.04 -1.59
N SER A 93 -25.78 -55.91 -2.07
CA SER A 93 -24.34 -55.61 -2.11
C SER A 93 -24.02 -54.43 -3.03
N THR A 94 -24.69 -54.35 -4.19
CA THR A 94 -24.57 -53.22 -5.11
C THR A 94 -25.07 -51.92 -4.46
N THR A 95 -26.19 -51.97 -3.74
CA THR A 95 -26.76 -50.82 -3.05
C THR A 95 -25.81 -50.29 -1.98
N LEU A 96 -25.20 -51.17 -1.19
CA LEU A 96 -24.20 -50.79 -0.18
C LEU A 96 -22.97 -50.15 -0.82
N SER A 97 -22.42 -50.76 -1.87
CA SER A 97 -21.27 -50.18 -2.60
C SER A 97 -21.59 -48.81 -3.18
N LEU A 98 -22.79 -48.63 -3.75
CA LEU A 98 -23.23 -47.34 -4.26
C LEU A 98 -23.40 -46.31 -3.14
N GLN A 99 -23.92 -46.69 -1.97
CA GLN A 99 -24.04 -45.82 -0.81
C GLN A 99 -22.67 -45.35 -0.30
N GLU A 100 -21.69 -46.24 -0.22
CA GLU A 100 -20.30 -45.89 0.15
C GLU A 100 -19.66 -44.95 -0.87
N ARG A 101 -19.86 -45.20 -2.17
CA ARG A 101 -19.40 -44.31 -3.25
C ARG A 101 -20.07 -42.95 -3.21
N ILE A 102 -21.36 -42.88 -2.94
CA ILE A 102 -22.09 -41.60 -2.79
C ILE A 102 -21.56 -40.84 -1.58
N THR A 103 -21.31 -41.53 -0.47
CA THR A 103 -20.82 -40.90 0.76
C THR A 103 -19.41 -40.34 0.58
N SER A 104 -18.51 -41.13 0.00
CA SER A 104 -17.14 -40.67 -0.31
C SER A 104 -17.12 -39.55 -1.35
N LEU A 105 -17.96 -39.61 -2.39
CA LEU A 105 -18.08 -38.55 -3.38
C LEU A 105 -18.62 -37.25 -2.77
N ARG A 106 -19.61 -37.33 -1.88
CA ARG A 106 -20.15 -36.16 -1.16
C ARG A 106 -19.10 -35.52 -0.26
N ALA A 107 -18.31 -36.32 0.47
CA ALA A 107 -17.22 -35.81 1.29
C ALA A 107 -16.15 -35.12 0.43
N SER A 108 -15.71 -35.76 -0.67
CA SER A 108 -14.73 -35.16 -1.59
C SER A 108 -15.26 -33.89 -2.26
N TYR A 109 -16.55 -33.85 -2.63
CA TYR A 109 -17.16 -32.65 -3.18
C TYR A 109 -17.20 -31.50 -2.17
N ALA A 110 -17.58 -31.78 -0.92
CA ALA A 110 -17.62 -30.75 0.13
C ALA A 110 -16.24 -30.14 0.39
N GLU A 111 -15.20 -30.97 0.50
CA GLU A 111 -13.81 -30.52 0.64
C GLU A 111 -13.36 -29.67 -0.55
N LYS A 112 -13.55 -30.19 -1.78
CA LYS A 112 -13.15 -29.46 -3.00
C LYS A 112 -13.95 -28.17 -3.18
N LYS A 113 -15.21 -28.13 -2.79
CA LYS A 113 -16.05 -26.92 -2.84
C LYS A 113 -15.54 -25.87 -1.86
N SER A 114 -15.14 -26.27 -0.64
CA SER A 114 -14.51 -25.36 0.32
C SER A 114 -13.22 -24.75 -0.23
N ILE A 115 -12.32 -25.58 -0.79
CA ILE A 115 -11.07 -25.12 -1.41
C ILE A 115 -11.36 -24.19 -2.59
N TYR A 116 -12.35 -24.53 -3.43
CA TYR A 116 -12.78 -23.68 -4.54
C TYR A 116 -13.27 -22.32 -4.05
N ASP A 117 -14.09 -22.27 -3.01
CA ASP A 117 -14.64 -21.02 -2.47
C ASP A 117 -13.54 -20.11 -1.87
N GLU A 118 -12.53 -20.70 -1.24
CA GLU A 118 -11.36 -19.97 -0.76
C GLU A 118 -10.50 -19.42 -1.91
N LEU A 119 -10.22 -20.25 -2.92
CA LEU A 119 -9.48 -19.84 -4.10
C LEU A 119 -10.23 -18.76 -4.90
N GLU A 120 -11.55 -18.87 -5.03
CA GLU A 120 -12.38 -17.90 -5.73
C GLU A 120 -12.32 -16.52 -5.04
N LYS A 121 -12.37 -16.48 -3.70
CA LYS A 121 -12.17 -15.24 -2.92
C LYS A 121 -10.77 -14.66 -3.11
N ALA A 122 -9.73 -15.49 -3.05
CA ALA A 122 -8.36 -15.04 -3.25
C ALA A 122 -8.15 -14.48 -4.66
N ILE A 123 -8.63 -15.18 -5.69
CA ILE A 123 -8.55 -14.75 -7.09
C ILE A 123 -9.32 -13.45 -7.32
N ALA A 124 -10.46 -13.24 -6.66
CA ALA A 124 -11.21 -11.99 -6.77
C ALA A 124 -10.39 -10.78 -6.30
N LEU A 125 -9.67 -10.90 -5.18
CA LEU A 125 -8.78 -9.84 -4.68
C LEU A 125 -7.65 -9.53 -5.69
N TYR A 126 -6.95 -10.55 -6.17
CA TYR A 126 -5.88 -10.35 -7.16
C TYR A 126 -6.39 -9.80 -8.50
N ARG A 127 -7.62 -10.16 -8.92
CA ARG A 127 -8.24 -9.57 -10.11
C ARG A 127 -8.51 -8.08 -9.94
N GLU A 128 -8.97 -7.64 -8.78
CA GLU A 128 -9.16 -6.20 -8.53
C GLU A 128 -7.84 -5.43 -8.64
N ASP A 129 -6.75 -5.96 -8.08
CA ASP A 129 -5.44 -5.31 -8.18
C ASP A 129 -4.92 -5.25 -9.62
N VAL A 130 -5.15 -6.30 -10.41
CA VAL A 130 -4.84 -6.31 -11.85
C VAL A 130 -5.67 -5.27 -12.60
N ASP A 131 -6.98 -5.18 -12.32
CA ASP A 131 -7.88 -4.20 -12.95
C ASP A 131 -7.43 -2.76 -12.64
N PHE A 132 -7.01 -2.48 -11.40
CA PHE A 132 -6.48 -1.17 -11.03
C PHE A 132 -5.14 -0.87 -11.73
N ALA A 133 -4.23 -1.86 -11.81
CA ALA A 133 -2.98 -1.71 -12.55
C ALA A 133 -3.22 -1.50 -14.06
N GLU A 134 -4.25 -2.13 -14.64
CA GLU A 134 -4.70 -1.87 -15.99
C GLU A 134 -5.19 -0.43 -16.19
N MET A 135 -5.84 0.14 -15.16
CA MET A 135 -6.24 1.55 -15.11
C MET A 135 -5.09 2.49 -14.70
N GLY A 136 -3.85 2.00 -14.63
CA GLY A 136 -2.67 2.80 -14.30
C GLY A 136 -2.59 3.24 -12.84
N MET A 137 -3.31 2.56 -11.94
CA MET A 137 -3.32 2.85 -10.52
C MET A 137 -2.43 1.87 -9.76
N PHE A 138 -1.24 2.32 -9.40
CA PHE A 138 -0.25 1.56 -8.63
C PHE A 138 -0.25 1.98 -7.16
N ASP A 139 0.34 1.13 -6.32
CA ASP A 139 0.51 1.43 -4.91
C ASP A 139 1.56 2.55 -4.72
N PRO A 140 1.31 3.47 -3.78
CA PRO A 140 2.23 4.57 -3.52
C PRO A 140 3.56 4.06 -2.97
N HIS A 141 4.65 4.63 -3.47
CA HIS A 141 6.01 4.37 -2.96
C HIS A 141 6.36 5.38 -1.87
N PHE A 142 6.85 4.91 -0.73
CA PHE A 142 7.24 5.74 0.40
C PHE A 142 8.72 5.57 0.71
N ASP A 143 9.42 6.68 0.95
CA ASP A 143 10.79 6.68 1.45
C ASP A 143 10.79 6.13 2.90
N PHE A 144 11.91 5.52 3.32
CA PHE A 144 12.08 4.96 4.68
C PHE A 144 11.81 5.97 5.81
N ASP A 145 12.06 7.26 5.55
CA ASP A 145 11.90 8.37 6.50
C ASP A 145 10.54 9.08 6.38
N THR A 146 9.60 8.53 5.60
CA THR A 146 8.24 9.09 5.53
C THR A 146 7.50 8.82 6.84
N SER A 147 6.89 9.85 7.44
CA SER A 147 6.07 9.69 8.65
C SER A 147 4.83 8.84 8.37
N GLU A 148 4.46 7.99 9.34
CA GLU A 148 3.30 7.10 9.25
C GLU A 148 1.99 7.86 9.02
N GLU A 149 1.82 9.04 9.61
CA GLU A 149 0.65 9.90 9.41
C GLU A 149 0.44 10.27 7.94
N PHE A 150 1.51 10.64 7.23
CA PHE A 150 1.43 10.95 5.80
C PHE A 150 1.23 9.69 4.95
N LYS A 151 1.82 8.55 5.34
CA LYS A 151 1.60 7.27 4.64
C LYS A 151 0.13 6.87 4.71
N GLU A 152 -0.47 6.95 5.89
CA GLU A 152 -1.87 6.60 6.12
C GLU A 152 -2.80 7.54 5.35
N ALA A 153 -2.61 8.85 5.46
CA ALA A 153 -3.41 9.83 4.71
C ALA A 153 -3.35 9.65 3.18
N ILE A 154 -2.16 9.34 2.63
CA ILE A 154 -2.00 9.06 1.20
C ILE A 154 -2.69 7.75 0.81
N LYS A 155 -2.57 6.70 1.64
CA LYS A 155 -3.25 5.41 1.41
C LYS A 155 -4.77 5.57 1.44
N ASP A 156 -5.30 6.31 2.40
CA ASP A 156 -6.74 6.56 2.51
C ASP A 156 -7.27 7.31 1.30
N ASN A 157 -6.57 8.35 0.87
CA ASN A 157 -6.91 9.07 -0.35
C ASN A 157 -6.86 8.17 -1.59
N ARG A 158 -5.86 7.28 -1.70
CA ARG A 158 -5.78 6.27 -2.77
C ARG A 158 -6.92 5.26 -2.70
N ASN A 159 -7.38 4.89 -1.51
CA ASN A 159 -8.53 4.00 -1.32
C ASN A 159 -9.86 4.66 -1.73
N GLU A 160 -10.05 5.96 -1.45
CA GLU A 160 -11.17 6.75 -1.95
C GLU A 160 -11.16 6.79 -3.49
N GLN A 161 -10.00 7.03 -4.10
CA GLN A 161 -9.81 6.98 -5.55
C GLN A 161 -10.15 5.61 -6.15
N LYS A 162 -9.65 4.51 -5.55
CA LYS A 162 -9.98 3.13 -5.96
C LYS A 162 -11.49 2.88 -5.88
N SER A 163 -12.15 3.38 -4.83
CA SER A 163 -13.59 3.25 -4.64
C SER A 163 -14.40 3.95 -5.74
N LEU A 164 -13.98 5.14 -6.18
CA LEU A 164 -14.62 5.81 -7.32
C LEU A 164 -14.38 5.07 -8.65
N LEU A 165 -13.21 4.46 -8.86
CA LEU A 165 -12.91 3.71 -10.09
C LEU A 165 -13.73 2.42 -10.24
N ARG A 166 -14.20 1.84 -9.13
CA ARG A 166 -15.12 0.68 -9.13
C ARG A 166 -16.48 1.04 -9.73
N LEU A 167 -16.91 2.29 -9.59
CA LEU A 167 -18.19 2.77 -10.11
C LEU A 167 -18.03 3.19 -11.59
N LYS A 168 -18.77 2.54 -12.49
CA LYS A 168 -18.77 2.82 -13.94
C LYS A 168 -19.97 3.68 -14.39
N ASN A 169 -20.52 4.46 -13.46
CA ASN A 169 -21.69 5.32 -13.67
C ASN A 169 -21.33 6.77 -13.28
N LYS A 170 -22.27 7.70 -13.41
CA LYS A 170 -22.05 9.14 -13.15
C LYS A 170 -21.55 9.49 -11.74
N ALA A 171 -21.72 8.60 -10.75
CA ALA A 171 -21.18 8.76 -9.40
C ALA A 171 -19.72 8.26 -9.25
N GLY A 172 -19.17 7.62 -10.28
CA GLY A 172 -17.82 7.10 -10.31
C GLY A 172 -16.77 8.07 -10.83
N ALA A 173 -15.53 7.60 -10.83
CA ALA A 173 -14.37 8.38 -11.23
C ALA A 173 -14.47 8.82 -12.69
N ILE A 174 -14.85 7.88 -13.56
CA ILE A 174 -14.96 8.05 -15.01
C ILE A 174 -16.20 7.31 -15.49
N TRP A 175 -17.01 7.96 -16.32
CA TRP A 175 -18.29 7.42 -16.77
C TRP A 175 -18.56 7.78 -18.22
N CYS A 176 -19.43 7.00 -18.86
CA CYS A 176 -19.93 7.29 -20.20
C CYS A 176 -21.41 7.66 -20.11
N GLY A 177 -21.83 8.74 -20.77
CA GLY A 177 -23.22 9.19 -20.77
C GLY A 177 -24.13 8.48 -21.76
N THR A 178 -23.54 7.80 -22.75
CA THR A 178 -24.24 7.19 -23.87
C THR A 178 -24.15 5.67 -23.81
N ASP A 179 -25.31 5.01 -23.94
CA ASP A 179 -25.40 3.57 -24.12
C ASP A 179 -25.14 3.20 -25.58
N TRP A 180 -23.88 2.90 -25.89
CA TRP A 180 -23.48 2.53 -27.25
C TRP A 180 -23.97 1.13 -27.65
N THR A 181 -24.20 0.94 -28.95
CA THR A 181 -24.32 -0.38 -29.59
C THR A 181 -23.24 -0.53 -30.64
N VAL A 182 -22.54 -1.67 -30.64
CA VAL A 182 -21.52 -2.01 -31.64
C VAL A 182 -22.01 -3.25 -32.38
N HIS A 183 -22.01 -3.22 -33.71
CA HIS A 183 -22.57 -4.30 -34.54
C HIS A 183 -24.00 -4.73 -34.12
N ASN A 184 -24.86 -3.76 -33.77
CA ASN A 184 -26.21 -3.99 -33.23
C ASN A 184 -26.27 -4.75 -31.88
N SER A 185 -25.14 -4.91 -31.20
CA SER A 185 -25.03 -5.55 -29.89
C SER A 185 -24.80 -4.53 -28.77
N ARG A 186 -25.74 -4.48 -27.83
CA ARG A 186 -25.57 -3.71 -26.57
C ARG A 186 -24.45 -4.28 -25.69
N ALA A 187 -24.24 -5.59 -25.73
CA ALA A 187 -23.17 -6.22 -24.95
C ALA A 187 -21.78 -5.78 -25.46
N GLU A 188 -21.61 -5.70 -26.77
CA GLU A 188 -20.37 -5.21 -27.38
C GLU A 188 -20.17 -3.70 -27.13
N GLY A 189 -21.24 -2.92 -27.17
CA GLY A 189 -21.18 -1.50 -26.81
C GLY A 189 -20.80 -1.25 -25.34
N LYS A 190 -21.33 -2.05 -24.40
CA LYS A 190 -20.88 -2.03 -23.00
C LYS A 190 -19.40 -2.37 -22.88
N LYS A 191 -18.93 -3.40 -23.59
CA LYS A 191 -17.50 -3.79 -23.60
C LYS A 191 -16.61 -2.69 -24.15
N MET A 192 -17.02 -2.02 -25.23
CA MET A 192 -16.32 -0.86 -25.80
C MET A 192 -16.24 0.28 -24.78
N THR A 193 -17.37 0.60 -24.14
CA THR A 193 -17.47 1.66 -23.12
C THR A 193 -16.56 1.39 -21.93
N THR A 194 -16.56 0.17 -21.38
CA THR A 194 -15.66 -0.20 -20.27
C THR A 194 -14.19 -0.06 -20.65
N ARG A 195 -13.81 -0.45 -21.88
CA ARG A 195 -12.43 -0.28 -22.37
C ARG A 195 -12.05 1.20 -22.51
N ALA A 196 -12.95 2.04 -23.02
CA ALA A 196 -12.72 3.47 -23.12
C ALA A 196 -12.55 4.13 -21.75
N ILE A 197 -13.37 3.73 -20.76
CA ILE A 197 -13.23 4.16 -19.37
C ILE A 197 -11.85 3.77 -18.81
N ASN A 198 -11.44 2.50 -18.97
CA ASN A 198 -10.17 2.02 -18.44
C ASN A 198 -8.96 2.70 -19.11
N LEU A 199 -9.03 2.94 -20.43
CA LEU A 199 -7.98 3.66 -21.16
C LEU A 199 -7.87 5.11 -20.69
N THR A 200 -9.01 5.78 -20.49
CA THR A 200 -9.08 7.14 -19.94
C THR A 200 -8.51 7.19 -18.53
N ALA A 201 -8.84 6.20 -17.68
CA ALA A 201 -8.28 6.07 -16.34
C ALA A 201 -6.76 5.95 -16.39
N ARG A 202 -6.23 5.06 -17.23
CA ARG A 202 -4.78 4.86 -17.40
C ARG A 202 -4.08 6.14 -17.87
N ALA A 203 -4.65 6.83 -18.85
CA ALA A 203 -4.08 8.07 -19.37
C ALA A 203 -4.02 9.17 -18.29
N PHE A 204 -5.14 9.40 -17.59
CA PHE A 204 -5.21 10.44 -16.57
C PHE A 204 -4.37 10.10 -15.33
N ASN A 205 -4.41 8.84 -14.86
CA ASN A 205 -3.58 8.38 -13.75
C ASN A 205 -2.10 8.47 -14.06
N GLY A 206 -1.67 8.14 -15.29
CA GLY A 206 -0.29 8.28 -15.71
C GLY A 206 0.22 9.72 -15.62
N GLU A 207 -0.56 10.69 -16.11
CA GLU A 207 -0.18 12.11 -16.01
C GLU A 207 -0.17 12.62 -14.57
N CYS A 208 -1.17 12.22 -13.76
CA CYS A 208 -1.23 12.61 -12.35
C CYS A 208 -0.08 12.01 -11.55
N ASP A 209 0.18 10.72 -11.67
CA ASP A 209 1.22 10.03 -10.92
C ASP A 209 2.61 10.57 -11.32
N ALA A 210 2.81 10.90 -12.60
CA ALA A 210 4.02 11.58 -13.05
C ALA A 210 4.17 12.99 -12.46
N ALA A 211 3.09 13.77 -12.36
CA ALA A 211 3.12 15.10 -11.75
C ALA A 211 3.38 15.02 -10.23
N ILE A 212 2.70 14.10 -9.54
CA ILE A 212 2.85 13.88 -8.09
C ILE A 212 4.25 13.38 -7.76
N ALA A 213 4.80 12.42 -8.53
CA ALA A 213 6.14 11.90 -8.32
C ALA A 213 7.24 12.97 -8.51
N ASN A 214 7.02 13.90 -9.44
CA ASN A 214 7.94 15.03 -9.69
C ASN A 214 7.64 16.27 -8.83
N CYS A 215 6.72 16.14 -7.85
CA CYS A 215 6.42 17.22 -6.93
C CYS A 215 7.58 17.44 -5.95
N THR A 216 7.99 18.69 -5.86
CA THR A 216 8.98 19.21 -4.93
C THR A 216 8.33 20.29 -4.07
N PHE A 217 9.01 20.70 -3.02
CA PHE A 217 8.53 21.77 -2.14
C PHE A 217 8.29 23.12 -2.87
N LYS A 218 8.90 23.34 -4.06
CA LYS A 218 8.85 24.62 -4.79
C LYS A 218 7.83 24.68 -5.92
N ASN A 219 7.49 23.54 -6.53
CA ASN A 219 6.79 23.51 -7.83
C ASN A 219 5.33 23.04 -7.72
N TRP A 220 4.71 23.15 -6.54
CA TRP A 220 3.32 22.72 -6.31
C TRP A 220 2.36 23.31 -7.34
N SER A 221 2.38 24.64 -7.54
CA SER A 221 1.47 25.32 -8.49
C SER A 221 1.61 24.76 -9.91
N VAL A 222 2.85 24.48 -10.34
CA VAL A 222 3.10 23.95 -11.69
C VAL A 222 2.57 22.52 -11.82
N MET A 223 2.72 21.69 -10.78
CA MET A 223 2.19 20.32 -10.79
C MET A 223 0.66 20.30 -10.69
N HIS A 224 0.08 21.22 -9.93
CA HIS A 224 -1.36 21.43 -9.84
C HIS A 224 -1.94 21.79 -11.22
N ASP A 225 -1.37 22.79 -11.89
CA ASP A 225 -1.81 23.23 -13.22
C ASP A 225 -1.63 22.13 -14.26
N ARG A 226 -0.59 21.30 -14.13
CA ARG A 226 -0.39 20.13 -15.00
C ARG A 226 -1.48 19.08 -14.84
N ILE A 227 -1.90 18.77 -13.61
CA ILE A 227 -3.01 17.84 -13.35
C ILE A 227 -4.32 18.40 -13.89
N GLN A 228 -4.57 19.69 -13.66
CA GLN A 228 -5.76 20.38 -14.19
C GLN A 228 -5.79 20.36 -15.72
N ALA A 229 -4.68 20.71 -16.37
CA ALA A 229 -4.57 20.69 -17.83
C ALA A 229 -4.73 19.27 -18.41
N ALA A 230 -4.23 18.24 -17.73
CA ALA A 230 -4.44 16.85 -18.12
C ALA A 230 -5.92 16.46 -18.04
N PHE A 231 -6.62 16.87 -16.98
CA PHE A 231 -8.06 16.65 -16.83
C PHE A 231 -8.85 17.31 -17.97
N ASP A 232 -8.60 18.59 -18.23
CA ASP A 232 -9.30 19.35 -19.26
C ASP A 232 -9.04 18.77 -20.66
N LYS A 233 -7.78 18.47 -20.97
CA LYS A 233 -7.37 17.93 -22.27
C LYS A 233 -7.93 16.52 -22.52
N ILE A 234 -7.89 15.63 -21.53
CA ILE A 234 -8.38 14.26 -21.70
C ILE A 234 -9.92 14.24 -21.83
N ASN A 235 -10.63 15.08 -21.07
CA ASN A 235 -12.08 15.24 -21.25
C ASN A 235 -12.42 15.79 -22.63
N ALA A 236 -11.69 16.79 -23.12
CA ALA A 236 -11.90 17.33 -24.48
C ALA A 236 -11.67 16.26 -25.56
N LEU A 237 -10.63 15.43 -25.43
CA LEU A 237 -10.37 14.33 -26.37
C LEU A 237 -11.45 13.24 -26.36
N ASN A 238 -12.17 13.09 -25.24
CA ASN A 238 -13.22 12.10 -25.07
C ASN A 238 -14.63 12.60 -25.34
N GLU A 239 -14.81 13.89 -25.70
CA GLU A 239 -16.12 14.51 -25.91
C GLU A 239 -16.99 13.70 -26.90
N VAL A 240 -16.41 13.25 -28.02
CA VAL A 240 -17.12 12.45 -29.04
C VAL A 240 -17.52 11.07 -28.52
N ASN A 241 -16.71 10.47 -27.65
CA ASN A 241 -16.98 9.16 -27.06
C ASN A 241 -17.95 9.26 -25.87
N ASP A 242 -18.32 10.48 -25.47
CA ASP A 242 -19.15 10.80 -24.31
C ASP A 242 -18.62 10.20 -23.00
N VAL A 243 -17.28 10.11 -22.88
CA VAL A 243 -16.57 9.62 -21.69
C VAL A 243 -16.04 10.81 -20.88
N HIS A 244 -16.39 10.87 -19.61
CA HIS A 244 -16.11 12.01 -18.73
C HIS A 244 -15.36 11.58 -17.48
N ILE A 245 -14.29 12.27 -17.15
CA ILE A 245 -13.64 12.23 -15.85
C ILE A 245 -14.43 13.15 -14.90
N SER A 246 -14.80 12.64 -13.74
CA SER A 246 -15.52 13.43 -12.72
C SER A 246 -14.60 14.45 -12.04
N LYS A 247 -15.18 15.60 -11.69
CA LYS A 247 -14.48 16.63 -10.89
C LYS A 247 -14.10 16.12 -9.49
N GLU A 248 -14.87 15.18 -8.96
CA GLU A 248 -14.58 14.57 -7.67
C GLU A 248 -13.29 13.74 -7.72
N TYR A 249 -13.08 13.00 -8.81
CA TYR A 249 -11.83 12.26 -9.00
C TYR A 249 -10.62 13.18 -9.17
N LEU A 250 -10.78 14.28 -9.93
CA LEU A 250 -9.78 15.34 -10.02
C LEU A 250 -9.43 15.90 -8.63
N ARG A 251 -10.43 16.21 -7.81
CA ARG A 251 -10.24 16.71 -6.44
C ARG A 251 -9.41 15.76 -5.59
N LEU A 252 -9.65 14.45 -5.69
CA LEU A 252 -8.85 13.45 -4.97
C LEU A 252 -7.40 13.37 -5.47
N LYS A 253 -7.16 13.55 -6.78
CA LYS A 253 -5.80 13.63 -7.33
C LYS A 253 -5.07 14.88 -6.86
N LEU A 254 -5.74 16.02 -6.80
CA LEU A 254 -5.17 17.26 -6.26
C LEU A 254 -4.91 17.15 -4.75
N LYS A 255 -5.83 16.54 -3.98
CA LYS A 255 -5.62 16.24 -2.56
C LYS A 255 -4.39 15.35 -2.34
N GLU A 256 -4.14 14.40 -3.24
CA GLU A 256 -2.92 13.59 -3.19
C GLU A 256 -1.66 14.43 -3.38
N LEU A 257 -1.66 15.32 -4.38
CA LEU A 257 -0.58 16.27 -4.62
C LEU A 257 -0.31 17.14 -3.39
N ASP A 258 -1.37 17.63 -2.73
CA ASP A 258 -1.28 18.45 -1.52
C ASP A 258 -0.62 17.68 -0.36
N LEU A 259 -1.03 16.43 -0.14
CA LEU A 259 -0.43 15.58 0.90
C LEU A 259 1.06 15.33 0.63
N VAL A 260 1.43 15.04 -0.62
CA VAL A 260 2.84 14.82 -1.01
C VAL A 260 3.64 16.12 -0.86
N HIS A 261 3.10 17.27 -1.26
CA HIS A 261 3.76 18.56 -1.09
C HIS A 261 3.95 18.92 0.39
N ALA A 262 2.93 18.74 1.22
CA ALA A 262 3.00 18.98 2.66
C ALA A 262 4.10 18.13 3.32
N TYR A 263 4.21 16.84 2.94
CA TYR A 263 5.30 15.98 3.38
C TYR A 263 6.67 16.52 2.96
N LYS A 264 6.85 16.88 1.68
CA LYS A 264 8.13 17.42 1.17
C LYS A 264 8.50 18.75 1.83
N MET A 265 7.52 19.61 2.13
CA MET A 265 7.71 20.86 2.88
C MET A 265 8.20 20.58 4.31
N LYS A 266 7.57 19.64 5.01
CA LYS A 266 7.96 19.29 6.38
C LYS A 266 9.38 18.71 6.45
N LYS A 267 9.71 17.79 5.54
CA LYS A 267 11.06 17.22 5.41
C LYS A 267 12.13 18.30 5.14
N GLN A 268 11.79 19.30 4.32
CA GLN A 268 12.69 20.42 4.06
C GLN A 268 12.88 21.31 5.30
N SER A 269 11.81 21.58 6.05
CA SER A 269 11.86 22.33 7.31
C SER A 269 12.76 21.63 8.35
N GLU A 270 12.59 20.31 8.53
CA GLU A 270 13.41 19.51 9.45
C GLU A 270 14.89 19.52 9.05
N LYS A 271 15.18 19.44 7.75
CA LYS A 271 16.55 19.51 7.23
C LYS A 271 17.19 20.89 7.48
N GLU A 272 16.43 21.96 7.33
CA GLU A 272 16.88 23.32 7.61
C GLU A 272 17.15 23.51 9.10
N GLU A 273 16.24 23.04 9.96
CA GLU A 273 16.43 23.05 11.42
C GLU A 273 17.70 22.30 11.83
N GLN A 274 17.90 21.09 11.30
CA GLN A 274 19.11 20.31 11.59
C GLN A 274 20.40 20.98 11.08
N ARG A 275 20.32 21.75 9.99
CA ARG A 275 21.47 22.53 9.50
C ARG A 275 21.79 23.68 10.45
N GLU A 276 20.77 24.34 10.99
CA GLU A 276 20.93 25.45 11.92
C GLU A 276 21.47 25.01 13.28
N ILE A 277 20.95 23.92 13.84
CA ILE A 277 21.47 23.32 15.08
C ILE A 277 22.95 22.96 14.90
N ARG A 278 23.33 22.37 13.75
CA ARG A 278 24.74 22.07 13.43
C ARG A 278 25.60 23.33 13.33
N ALA A 279 25.09 24.41 12.73
CA ALA A 279 25.80 25.67 12.64
C ALA A 279 26.01 26.31 14.02
N GLN A 280 24.99 26.29 14.89
CA GLN A 280 25.10 26.74 16.28
C GLN A 280 26.13 25.92 17.05
N MET A 281 26.04 24.58 17.04
CA MET A 281 27.02 23.71 17.72
C MET A 281 28.46 23.93 17.22
N ALA A 282 28.65 24.19 15.92
CA ALA A 282 29.97 24.48 15.37
C ALA A 282 30.51 25.82 15.88
N GLU A 283 29.66 26.84 15.98
CA GLU A 283 30.02 28.14 16.54
C GLU A 283 30.42 28.04 18.02
N GLU A 284 29.61 27.32 18.81
CA GLU A 284 29.89 27.09 20.23
C GLU A 284 31.20 26.32 20.43
N ARG A 285 31.47 25.32 19.59
CA ARG A 285 32.74 24.58 19.62
C ARG A 285 33.93 25.47 19.31
N LYS A 286 33.83 26.36 18.33
CA LYS A 286 34.92 27.31 18.01
C LYS A 286 35.18 28.26 19.17
N ALA A 287 34.13 28.84 19.75
CA ALA A 287 34.27 29.70 20.92
C ALA A 287 34.95 28.97 22.10
N GLN A 288 34.55 27.73 22.36
CA GLN A 288 35.18 26.91 23.41
C GLN A 288 36.66 26.64 23.12
N GLN A 289 37.02 26.34 21.87
CA GLN A 289 38.41 26.10 21.47
C GLN A 289 39.28 27.35 21.59
N GLU A 290 38.75 28.53 21.29
CA GLU A 290 39.45 29.81 21.48
C GLU A 290 39.72 30.10 22.95
N ILE A 291 38.71 29.88 23.81
CA ILE A 291 38.86 30.02 25.26
C ILE A 291 39.91 29.05 25.80
N GLU A 292 39.86 27.78 25.40
CA GLU A 292 40.85 26.78 25.82
C GLU A 292 42.27 27.14 25.35
N ARG A 293 42.40 27.64 24.12
CA ARG A 293 43.69 28.14 23.59
C ARG A 293 44.21 29.32 24.41
N ALA A 294 43.35 30.30 24.72
CA ALA A 294 43.72 31.47 25.51
C ALA A 294 44.16 31.10 26.94
N ILE A 295 43.48 30.14 27.59
CA ILE A 295 43.90 29.61 28.89
C ILE A 295 45.29 28.98 28.79
N ARG A 296 45.50 28.11 27.80
CA ARG A 296 46.78 27.43 27.61
C ARG A 296 47.93 28.40 27.32
N GLU A 297 47.67 29.44 26.54
CA GLU A 297 48.64 30.51 26.25
C GLU A 297 48.97 31.32 27.50
N ALA A 298 47.97 31.67 28.32
CA ALA A 298 48.17 32.37 29.59
C ALA A 298 48.99 31.52 30.58
N GLU A 299 48.64 30.24 30.76
CA GLU A 299 49.41 29.30 31.62
C GLU A 299 50.87 29.16 31.16
N ALA A 300 51.10 29.11 29.84
CA ALA A 300 52.44 29.03 29.27
C ALA A 300 53.23 30.36 29.43
N GLU A 301 52.56 31.50 29.43
CA GLU A 301 53.16 32.81 29.72
C GLU A 301 53.52 32.95 31.20
N GLU A 302 52.61 32.61 32.11
CA GLU A 302 52.86 32.57 33.56
C GLU A 302 54.06 31.68 33.89
N LEU A 303 54.11 30.46 33.33
CA LEU A 303 55.22 29.53 33.55
C LEU A 303 56.56 30.08 33.02
N ARG A 304 56.54 30.81 31.90
CA ARG A 304 57.75 31.46 31.35
C ARG A 304 58.21 32.62 32.22
N ALA A 305 57.30 33.48 32.65
CA ALA A 305 57.58 34.60 33.54
C ALA A 305 58.15 34.10 34.88
N GLN A 306 57.54 33.07 35.47
CA GLN A 306 58.00 32.44 36.71
C GLN A 306 59.43 31.90 36.57
N LYS A 307 59.71 31.14 35.50
CA LYS A 307 61.07 30.61 35.23
C LYS A 307 62.10 31.71 35.03
N ALA A 308 61.75 32.79 34.34
CA ALA A 308 62.65 33.93 34.13
C ALA A 308 62.98 34.62 35.46
N LEU A 309 61.98 34.83 36.30
CA LEU A 309 62.11 35.41 37.63
C LEU A 309 62.96 34.52 38.57
N ASP A 310 62.72 33.20 38.58
CA ASP A 310 63.52 32.26 39.36
C ASP A 310 64.99 32.23 38.93
N LYS A 311 65.24 32.30 37.62
CA LYS A 311 66.60 32.38 37.07
C LYS A 311 67.29 33.68 37.48
N ALA A 312 66.60 34.82 37.36
CA ALA A 312 67.13 36.12 37.76
C ALA A 312 67.46 36.18 39.26
N ARG A 313 66.60 35.61 40.11
CA ARG A 313 66.86 35.48 41.56
C ARG A 313 68.09 34.65 41.87
N LYS A 314 68.22 33.47 41.25
CA LYS A 314 69.40 32.59 41.44
C LYS A 314 70.69 33.24 40.95
N GLU A 315 70.65 33.94 39.83
CA GLU A 315 71.82 34.66 39.30
C GLU A 315 72.25 35.78 40.25
N MET A 316 71.31 36.57 40.79
CA MET A 316 71.60 37.60 41.80
C MET A 316 72.22 36.99 43.06
N GLU A 317 71.66 35.90 43.58
CA GLU A 317 72.16 35.21 44.78
C GLU A 317 73.59 34.70 44.59
N SER A 318 73.88 34.10 43.43
CA SER A 318 75.22 33.59 43.11
C SER A 318 76.30 34.67 42.95
N LYS A 319 75.90 35.90 42.55
CA LYS A 319 76.82 37.01 42.28
C LYS A 319 76.86 38.04 43.40
N LEU A 320 76.03 37.89 44.43
CA LEU A 320 75.85 38.84 45.54
C LEU A 320 77.16 39.21 46.24
N ALA A 321 78.10 38.26 46.34
CA ALA A 321 79.41 38.46 46.96
C ALA A 321 80.44 39.19 46.07
N GLN A 322 80.17 39.38 44.78
CA GLN A 322 81.09 39.97 43.78
C GLN A 322 80.55 41.23 43.11
N LEU A 323 79.33 41.64 43.45
CA LEU A 323 78.64 42.77 42.82
C LEU A 323 79.02 44.09 43.51
N THR A 324 79.25 45.12 42.69
CA THR A 324 79.28 46.52 43.16
C THR A 324 77.86 46.99 43.46
N THR A 325 77.71 48.01 44.32
CA THR A 325 76.41 48.56 44.74
C THR A 325 75.53 48.94 43.55
N GLU A 326 76.12 49.54 42.52
CA GLU A 326 75.44 49.99 41.30
C GLU A 326 74.98 48.82 40.40
N GLN A 327 75.72 47.71 40.39
CA GLN A 327 75.31 46.50 39.68
C GLN A 327 74.19 45.77 40.43
N ALA A 328 74.24 45.73 41.77
CA ALA A 328 73.19 45.15 42.60
C ALA A 328 71.85 45.87 42.41
N GLU A 329 71.84 47.20 42.32
CA GLU A 329 70.63 48.00 42.03
C GLU A 329 70.03 47.67 40.65
N LYS A 330 70.85 47.52 39.61
CA LYS A 330 70.36 47.12 38.27
C LYS A 330 69.75 45.72 38.26
N TYR A 331 70.36 44.76 38.97
CA TYR A 331 69.80 43.42 39.11
C TYR A 331 68.48 43.42 39.89
N GLN A 332 68.39 44.23 40.94
CA GLN A 332 67.17 44.40 41.72
C GLN A 332 66.03 44.99 40.88
N SER A 333 66.32 46.07 40.13
CA SER A 333 65.35 46.65 39.18
C SER A 333 64.86 45.63 38.17
N LYS A 334 65.73 44.75 37.67
CA LYS A 334 65.33 43.70 36.73
C LYS A 334 64.44 42.63 37.35
N ILE A 335 64.66 42.30 38.61
CA ILE A 335 63.80 41.36 39.35
C ILE A 335 62.43 41.98 39.60
N ASP A 336 62.36 43.28 39.90
CA ASP A 336 61.09 43.96 40.13
C ASP A 336 60.29 44.10 38.81
N GLU A 337 60.93 44.41 37.68
CA GLU A 337 60.29 44.32 36.35
C GLU A 337 59.73 42.93 36.05
N LEU A 338 60.48 41.87 36.38
CA LEU A 338 60.04 40.49 36.16
C LEU A 338 58.92 40.07 37.12
N ARG A 339 58.88 40.64 38.33
CA ARG A 339 57.76 40.46 39.28
C ARG A 339 56.50 41.11 38.75
N ASP A 340 56.60 42.34 38.26
CA ASP A 340 55.46 43.05 37.69
C ASP A 340 54.92 42.31 36.47
N ALA A 341 55.80 41.83 35.58
CA ALA A 341 55.43 41.00 34.44
C ALA A 341 54.75 39.68 34.84
N LEU A 342 55.21 39.02 35.90
CA LEU A 342 54.57 37.82 36.44
C LEU A 342 53.17 38.13 36.99
N THR A 343 53.04 39.22 37.76
CA THR A 343 51.76 39.64 38.35
C THR A 343 50.74 39.99 37.26
N GLU A 344 51.19 40.63 36.18
CA GLU A 344 50.37 40.90 35.01
C GLU A 344 49.93 39.62 34.29
N ALA A 345 50.82 38.63 34.15
CA ALA A 345 50.51 37.34 33.56
C ALA A 345 49.47 36.57 34.40
N GLU A 346 49.64 36.53 35.73
CA GLU A 346 48.70 35.89 36.67
C GLU A 346 47.30 36.54 36.63
N LEU A 347 47.24 37.87 36.54
CA LEU A 347 45.98 38.60 36.38
C LEU A 347 45.30 38.29 35.04
N LYS A 348 46.07 38.11 33.95
CA LYS A 348 45.54 37.70 32.65
C LYS A 348 45.00 36.26 32.70
N GLY A 349 45.72 35.33 33.33
CA GLY A 349 45.27 33.95 33.49
C GLY A 349 43.99 33.84 34.32
N GLN A 350 43.90 34.55 35.45
CA GLN A 350 42.68 34.59 36.27
C GLN A 350 41.47 35.13 35.51
N LYS A 351 41.66 36.19 34.70
CA LYS A 351 40.60 36.72 33.83
C LYS A 351 40.15 35.69 32.79
N ALA A 352 41.08 35.03 32.12
CA ALA A 352 40.77 34.00 31.13
C ALA A 352 40.01 32.81 31.76
N LEU A 353 40.42 32.38 32.96
CA LEU A 353 39.77 31.29 33.69
C LEU A 353 38.36 31.66 34.17
N SER A 354 38.18 32.88 34.69
CA SER A 354 36.86 33.40 35.09
C SER A 354 35.90 33.46 33.90
N MET A 355 36.38 33.95 32.74
CA MET A 355 35.58 34.02 31.52
C MET A 355 35.17 32.61 31.04
N ALA A 356 36.07 31.64 31.15
CA ALA A 356 35.80 30.25 30.75
C ALA A 356 34.79 29.52 31.64
N GLN A 357 34.76 29.84 32.94
CA GLN A 357 33.82 29.22 33.90
C GLN A 357 32.39 29.77 33.76
N GLN A 358 32.23 30.96 33.18
CA GLN A 358 30.94 31.62 33.05
C GLN A 358 30.31 31.32 31.68
N THR A 359 29.68 30.15 31.57
CA THR A 359 29.12 29.60 30.31
C THR A 359 28.02 30.44 29.64
N LYS A 360 27.43 31.40 30.38
CA LYS A 360 26.34 32.29 29.95
C LYS A 360 26.81 33.69 29.50
N ARG A 361 28.05 34.06 29.81
CA ARG A 361 28.61 35.36 29.44
C ARG A 361 28.86 35.42 27.94
N GLY A 362 28.61 36.59 27.39
CA GLY A 362 28.77 36.83 25.96
C GLY A 362 28.45 38.26 25.60
N HIS A 363 28.38 38.54 24.31
CA HIS A 363 28.02 39.86 23.80
C HIS A 363 26.81 39.72 22.88
N VAL A 364 25.84 40.61 23.03
CA VAL A 364 24.73 40.76 22.08
C VAL A 364 25.12 41.86 21.11
N TYR A 365 25.15 41.54 19.83
CA TYR A 365 25.47 42.48 18.76
C TYR A 365 24.23 42.90 17.99
N VAL A 366 24.22 44.17 17.57
CA VAL A 366 23.23 44.72 16.64
C VAL A 366 23.97 45.15 15.39
N ILE A 367 23.65 44.54 14.25
CA ILE A 367 24.33 44.80 12.97
C ILE A 367 23.32 45.03 11.85
N SER A 368 23.70 45.83 10.86
CA SER A 368 22.89 46.07 9.66
C SER A 368 23.73 45.92 8.39
N ASN A 369 23.05 45.75 7.25
CA ASN A 369 23.71 45.73 5.95
C ASN A 369 22.75 46.31 4.91
N VAL A 370 22.83 47.63 4.76
CA VAL A 370 21.93 48.40 3.89
C VAL A 370 21.99 47.91 2.45
N GLY A 371 23.19 47.56 1.97
CA GLY A 371 23.37 47.11 0.59
C GLY A 371 22.74 45.76 0.26
N SER A 372 22.49 44.92 1.27
CA SER A 372 21.89 43.57 1.09
C SER A 372 20.44 43.48 1.55
N PHE A 373 20.07 44.19 2.62
CA PHE A 373 18.79 44.03 3.30
C PHE A 373 17.94 45.31 3.38
N GLY A 374 18.50 46.49 3.12
CA GLY A 374 17.82 47.79 3.23
C GLY A 374 18.08 48.53 4.54
N GLU A 375 17.54 49.75 4.66
CA GLU A 375 17.88 50.72 5.72
C GLU A 375 17.30 50.41 7.11
N ASP A 376 16.17 49.70 7.18
CA ASP A 376 15.47 49.38 8.45
C ASP A 376 15.49 47.87 8.78
N VAL A 377 16.51 47.15 8.33
CA VAL A 377 16.66 45.71 8.60
C VAL A 377 17.92 45.47 9.43
N PHE A 378 17.69 45.07 10.68
CA PHE A 378 18.75 44.82 11.65
C PHE A 378 18.78 43.36 12.07
N LYS A 379 19.98 42.85 12.28
CA LYS A 379 20.21 41.55 12.92
C LYS A 379 20.59 41.77 14.38
N ILE A 380 19.91 41.06 15.26
CA ILE A 380 20.20 41.03 16.71
C ILE A 380 20.60 39.60 17.04
N GLY A 381 21.86 39.37 17.40
CA GLY A 381 22.36 38.04 17.74
C GLY A 381 23.35 38.09 18.90
N MET A 382 23.76 36.93 19.38
CA MET A 382 24.77 36.83 20.44
C MET A 382 26.02 36.07 19.99
N THR A 383 27.13 36.35 20.65
CA THR A 383 28.40 35.65 20.47
C THR A 383 29.07 35.42 21.82
N ARG A 384 29.79 34.30 21.91
CA ARG A 384 30.61 33.92 23.06
C ARG A 384 32.11 33.87 22.72
N ARG A 385 32.47 34.38 21.54
CA ARG A 385 33.88 34.53 21.13
C ARG A 385 34.60 35.49 22.07
N LEU A 386 35.91 35.30 22.20
CA LEU A 386 36.76 36.19 22.99
C LEU A 386 36.79 37.59 22.37
N ASP A 387 36.91 37.66 21.04
CA ASP A 387 36.72 38.88 20.26
C ASP A 387 35.35 38.82 19.55
N PRO A 388 34.37 39.65 19.95
CA PRO A 388 33.06 39.72 19.30
C PRO A 388 33.11 40.17 17.84
N GLN A 389 34.13 40.95 17.45
CA GLN A 389 34.23 41.52 16.11
C GLN A 389 34.53 40.43 15.07
N ASP A 390 35.37 39.44 15.42
CA ASP A 390 35.66 38.28 14.56
C ASP A 390 34.38 37.58 14.09
N ARG A 391 33.37 37.50 14.97
CA ARG A 391 32.08 36.90 14.61
C ARG A 391 31.34 37.73 13.55
N VAL A 392 31.35 39.05 13.68
CA VAL A 392 30.68 39.93 12.71
C VAL A 392 31.37 39.84 11.35
N ASP A 393 32.70 39.78 11.34
CA ASP A 393 33.50 39.68 10.12
C ASP A 393 33.32 38.32 9.42
N GLU A 394 33.23 37.22 10.19
CA GLU A 394 32.85 35.90 9.68
C GLU A 394 31.45 35.93 9.03
N LEU A 395 30.48 36.61 9.65
CA LEU A 395 29.12 36.74 9.12
C LEU A 395 29.08 37.56 7.83
N GLY A 396 29.88 38.64 7.75
CA GLY A 396 29.99 39.49 6.58
C GLY A 396 30.68 38.81 5.39
N SER A 397 31.70 37.99 5.65
CA SER A 397 32.49 37.34 4.57
C SER A 397 31.80 36.12 3.95
N ALA A 398 30.87 35.47 4.65
CA ALA A 398 30.34 34.18 4.22
C ALA A 398 29.27 34.25 3.11
N SER A 399 28.46 35.31 3.04
CA SER A 399 27.22 35.25 2.24
C SER A 399 26.57 36.58 1.83
N VAL A 400 27.22 37.74 2.06
CA VAL A 400 26.66 39.05 1.70
C VAL A 400 27.65 39.86 0.82
N PRO A 401 27.18 40.65 -0.17
CA PRO A 401 28.05 41.45 -1.03
C PRO A 401 28.80 42.60 -0.34
N PHE A 402 28.28 43.08 0.78
CA PHE A 402 28.85 44.17 1.58
C PHE A 402 29.04 43.69 3.02
N LEU A 403 30.01 44.25 3.74
CA LEU A 403 30.22 43.94 5.16
C LEU A 403 29.07 44.49 6.01
N PHE A 404 28.89 43.93 7.20
CA PHE A 404 27.93 44.44 8.17
C PHE A 404 28.49 45.68 8.87
N ASP A 405 27.64 46.67 9.07
CA ASP A 405 27.91 47.80 9.97
C ASP A 405 27.49 47.40 11.38
N VAL A 406 28.37 47.63 12.37
CA VAL A 406 28.09 47.36 13.79
C VAL A 406 27.47 48.59 14.44
N HIS A 407 26.30 48.41 15.04
CA HIS A 407 25.59 49.47 15.74
C HIS A 407 25.76 49.40 17.25
N ALA A 408 25.86 48.20 17.83
CA ALA A 408 26.08 48.03 19.26
C ALA A 408 26.76 46.68 19.55
N MET A 409 27.61 46.66 20.58
CA MET A 409 28.22 45.48 21.17
C MET A 409 27.96 45.50 22.67
N ILE A 410 26.97 44.74 23.12
CA ILE A 410 26.43 44.80 24.47
C ILE A 410 27.00 43.65 25.28
N HIS A 411 27.89 43.95 26.23
CA HIS A 411 28.35 42.95 27.18
C HIS A 411 27.21 42.53 28.13
N SER A 412 27.03 41.23 28.34
CA SER A 412 26.03 40.72 29.28
C SER A 412 26.55 39.51 30.07
N GLU A 413 26.16 39.44 31.34
CA GLU A 413 26.41 38.28 32.21
C GLU A 413 25.60 37.04 31.76
N ASP A 414 24.42 37.26 31.17
CA ASP A 414 23.58 36.25 30.52
C ASP A 414 23.15 36.78 29.14
N ALA A 415 24.06 36.65 28.18
CA ALA A 415 23.80 37.09 26.80
C ALA A 415 22.63 36.35 26.13
N PRO A 416 22.44 35.01 26.34
CA PRO A 416 21.26 34.31 25.85
C PRO A 416 19.94 34.86 26.39
N ALA A 417 19.86 35.25 27.66
CA ALA A 417 18.63 35.80 28.22
C ALA A 417 18.28 37.16 27.60
N LEU A 418 19.27 38.05 27.45
CA LEU A 418 19.07 39.38 26.85
C LEU A 418 18.66 39.28 25.37
N GLU A 419 19.31 38.41 24.60
CA GLU A 419 18.98 38.18 23.19
C GLU A 419 17.57 37.63 23.00
N ASN A 420 17.17 36.63 23.80
CA ASN A 420 15.81 36.11 23.78
C ASN A 420 14.76 37.17 24.14
N ALA A 421 15.04 38.05 25.11
CA ALA A 421 14.13 39.13 25.49
C ALA A 421 13.92 40.12 24.33
N LEU A 422 14.99 40.53 23.65
CA LEU A 422 14.92 41.39 22.46
C LEU A 422 14.17 40.71 21.30
N HIS A 423 14.41 39.42 21.09
CA HIS A 423 13.74 38.62 20.06
C HIS A 423 12.23 38.49 20.29
N GLN A 424 11.81 38.37 21.55
CA GLN A 424 10.39 38.35 21.92
C GLN A 424 9.77 39.74 21.75
N HIS A 425 10.48 40.80 22.16
CA HIS A 425 10.02 42.18 22.02
C HIS A 425 9.75 42.56 20.55
N PHE A 426 10.61 42.12 19.63
CA PHE A 426 10.50 42.40 18.19
C PHE A 426 9.86 41.27 17.37
N ASP A 427 9.21 40.29 18.00
CA ASP A 427 8.73 39.09 17.32
C ASP A 427 7.74 39.39 16.17
N ALA A 428 6.84 40.36 16.39
CA ALA A 428 5.87 40.79 15.38
C ALA A 428 6.51 41.49 14.17
N LYS A 429 7.78 41.94 14.28
CA LYS A 429 8.52 42.67 13.26
C LYS A 429 9.62 41.83 12.61
N ARG A 430 9.61 40.51 12.76
CA ARG A 430 10.57 39.62 12.10
C ARG A 430 10.50 39.72 10.58
N THR A 431 11.65 39.74 9.92
CA THR A 431 11.73 39.72 8.46
C THR A 431 11.34 38.33 7.90
N ASN A 432 11.68 37.24 8.60
CA ASN A 432 11.32 35.88 8.22
C ASN A 432 10.27 35.28 9.17
N LEU A 433 9.06 35.06 8.65
CA LEU A 433 7.92 34.53 9.42
C LEU A 433 7.85 32.98 9.42
N VAL A 434 8.56 32.33 8.49
CA VAL A 434 8.58 30.87 8.37
C VAL A 434 9.68 30.29 9.26
N ASN A 435 10.88 30.85 9.17
CA ASN A 435 12.01 30.45 9.99
C ASN A 435 12.35 31.55 11.01
N ARG A 436 11.80 31.37 12.22
CA ARG A 436 11.96 32.31 13.34
C ARG A 436 13.34 32.25 14.02
N ARG A 437 14.19 31.27 13.67
CA ARG A 437 15.60 31.23 14.10
C ARG A 437 16.47 32.22 13.29
N LYS A 438 15.94 32.81 12.22
CA LYS A 438 16.58 33.95 11.54
C LYS A 438 16.27 35.24 12.30
N GLU A 439 17.33 35.84 12.80
CA GLU A 439 17.29 36.92 13.79
C GLU A 439 17.33 38.30 13.13
N PHE A 440 16.62 38.48 12.01
CA PHE A 440 16.50 39.75 11.30
C PHE A 440 15.12 40.36 11.56
N PHE A 441 15.10 41.66 11.80
CA PHE A 441 13.91 42.41 12.20
C PHE A 441 13.79 43.71 11.39
N ASN A 442 12.56 44.04 11.00
CA ASN A 442 12.20 45.27 10.33
C ASN A 442 11.87 46.33 11.39
N VAL A 443 12.89 46.98 11.93
CA VAL A 443 12.82 47.89 13.08
C VAL A 443 13.75 49.07 12.86
N SER A 444 13.46 50.21 13.48
CA SER A 444 14.40 51.33 13.47
C SER A 444 15.44 51.20 14.58
N LEU A 445 16.64 51.75 14.38
CA LEU A 445 17.69 51.76 15.41
C LEU A 445 17.24 52.42 16.72
N LYS A 446 16.35 53.42 16.62
CA LYS A 446 15.76 54.10 17.80
C LYS A 446 14.94 53.14 18.65
N GLU A 447 14.14 52.28 18.02
CA GLU A 447 13.34 51.28 18.73
C GLU A 447 14.22 50.23 19.41
N ILE A 448 15.29 49.78 18.72
CA ILE A 448 16.28 48.86 19.32
C ILE A 448 16.95 49.50 20.53
N LYS A 449 17.38 50.77 20.41
CA LYS A 449 18.03 51.51 21.50
C LYS A 449 17.12 51.63 22.72
N SER A 450 15.85 51.99 22.53
CA SER A 450 14.86 52.03 23.61
C SER A 450 14.68 50.68 24.29
N ALA A 451 14.50 49.60 23.53
CA ALA A 451 14.32 48.26 24.08
C ALA A 451 15.56 47.77 24.85
N VAL A 452 16.76 48.06 24.34
CA VAL A 452 18.02 47.72 25.02
C VAL A 452 18.16 48.49 26.33
N TYR A 453 17.84 49.78 26.36
CA TYR A 453 17.91 50.58 27.58
C TYR A 453 16.93 50.12 28.67
N GLU A 454 15.75 49.64 28.28
CA GLU A 454 14.80 49.05 29.21
C GLU A 454 15.27 47.71 29.79
N LEU A 455 15.99 46.89 29.00
CA LEU A 455 16.36 45.53 29.37
C LEU A 455 17.76 45.40 30.01
N ALA A 456 18.73 46.16 29.52
CA ALA A 456 20.15 46.09 29.92
C ALA A 456 20.66 47.35 30.63
N GLY A 457 19.86 48.42 30.68
CA GLY A 457 20.24 49.72 31.25
C GLY A 457 20.87 50.68 30.23
N ASN A 458 21.12 51.91 30.68
CA ASN A 458 21.51 53.03 29.80
C ASN A 458 23.00 53.11 29.47
N ASP A 459 23.81 52.15 29.93
CA ASP A 459 25.28 52.16 29.80
C ASP A 459 25.76 51.42 28.53
N VAL A 460 25.02 51.61 27.42
CA VAL A 460 25.31 50.95 26.14
C VAL A 460 25.57 52.00 25.07
N ASP A 461 26.76 51.91 24.47
CA ASP A 461 27.17 52.74 23.35
C ASP A 461 26.54 52.26 22.04
N PHE A 462 25.93 53.21 21.32
CA PHE A 462 25.33 52.97 20.00
C PHE A 462 26.01 53.82 18.94
N ILE A 463 26.39 53.19 17.84
CA ILE A 463 26.88 53.84 16.63
C ILE A 463 25.67 54.09 15.73
N GLU A 464 25.22 55.35 15.69
CA GLU A 464 24.02 55.74 14.92
C GLU A 464 24.32 55.98 13.43
N THR A 465 25.57 56.23 13.07
CA THR A 465 25.98 56.49 11.68
C THR A 465 26.34 55.19 10.97
N VAL A 466 25.55 54.83 9.96
CA VAL A 466 25.85 53.75 9.01
C VAL A 466 27.03 54.20 8.14
N VAL A 467 28.15 53.47 8.17
CA VAL A 467 29.30 53.80 7.31
C VAL A 467 29.04 53.30 5.89
N ALA A 468 28.63 52.02 5.73
CA ALA A 468 28.28 51.37 4.47
C ALA A 468 29.14 51.82 3.26
N GLN A 469 30.45 52.00 3.49
CA GLN A 469 31.32 52.74 2.58
C GLN A 469 31.34 52.11 1.18
N HIS A 470 31.53 50.80 1.11
CA HIS A 470 31.56 50.06 -0.16
C HIS A 470 30.23 50.13 -0.92
N TYR A 471 29.09 50.23 -0.23
CA TYR A 471 27.78 50.37 -0.86
C TYR A 471 27.62 51.74 -1.51
N TYR A 472 27.90 52.82 -0.77
CA TYR A 472 27.82 54.19 -1.31
C TYR A 472 28.85 54.45 -2.41
N GLU A 473 30.06 53.90 -2.30
CA GLU A 473 31.05 53.91 -3.38
C GLU A 473 30.53 53.17 -4.62
N THR A 474 29.92 52.00 -4.45
CA THR A 474 29.31 51.26 -5.55
C THR A 474 28.18 52.04 -6.22
N LEU A 475 27.32 52.72 -5.46
CA LEU A 475 26.29 53.61 -6.00
C LEU A 475 26.90 54.78 -6.77
N ALA A 476 27.94 55.41 -6.23
CA ALA A 476 28.64 56.50 -6.90
C ALA A 476 29.31 56.04 -8.22
N LEU A 477 29.92 54.85 -8.22
CA LEU A 477 30.51 54.25 -9.41
C LEU A 477 29.45 53.86 -10.46
N ARG A 478 28.29 53.33 -10.03
CA ARG A 478 27.16 53.07 -10.93
C ARG A 478 26.66 54.37 -11.55
N LYS A 479 26.45 55.43 -10.75
CA LYS A 479 26.03 56.74 -11.24
C LYS A 479 27.03 57.34 -12.24
N LYS A 480 28.34 57.19 -11.99
CA LYS A 480 29.39 57.57 -12.96
C LYS A 480 29.31 56.74 -14.25
N LYS A 481 29.14 55.41 -14.19
CA LYS A 481 28.96 54.57 -15.38
C LYS A 481 27.71 54.93 -16.17
N SER A 482 26.60 55.22 -15.49
CA SER A 482 25.35 55.68 -16.12
C SER A 482 25.52 57.04 -16.81
N GLY A 483 26.23 57.97 -16.18
CA GLY A 483 26.52 59.30 -16.76
C GLY A 483 27.53 59.29 -17.91
N VAL A 484 28.41 58.28 -17.99
CA VAL A 484 29.31 58.09 -19.14
C VAL A 484 28.58 57.47 -20.34
N ALA A 485 27.54 56.66 -20.11
CA ALA A 485 26.72 56.09 -21.18
C ALA A 485 25.87 57.15 -21.93
N GLU A 486 25.45 58.23 -21.26
CA GLU A 486 24.73 59.34 -21.91
C GLU A 486 25.63 60.15 -22.88
N VAL A 487 26.96 60.13 -22.71
CA VAL A 487 27.90 60.84 -23.58
C VAL A 487 28.36 59.97 -24.78
N GLN A 488 28.22 58.63 -24.71
CA GLN A 488 28.59 57.72 -25.81
C GLN A 488 27.40 57.24 -26.66
N ALA A 489 26.15 57.51 -26.26
CA ALA A 489 24.95 57.14 -27.01
C ALA A 489 24.62 58.06 -28.21
N GLN A 490 25.62 58.66 -28.86
CA GLN A 490 25.47 59.31 -30.17
C GLN A 490 26.15 58.57 -31.34
N HIS A 491 26.66 57.35 -31.14
CA HIS A 491 27.03 56.48 -32.25
C HIS A 491 25.95 55.43 -32.53
N THR A 492 25.08 55.81 -33.47
CA THR A 492 24.28 54.99 -34.39
C THR A 492 24.16 53.50 -34.06
N ALA A 493 23.04 53.13 -33.43
CA ALA A 493 22.57 51.75 -33.36
C ALA A 493 22.02 51.32 -34.74
N VAL A 494 22.85 50.65 -35.55
CA VAL A 494 22.36 49.80 -36.64
C VAL A 494 21.95 48.47 -36.00
N GLN A 495 20.64 48.19 -35.97
CA GLN A 495 20.14 46.88 -35.54
C GLN A 495 20.60 45.80 -36.52
N PRO A 496 21.09 44.63 -36.06
CA PRO A 496 21.34 43.51 -36.95
C PRO A 496 20.01 42.94 -37.43
N ARG A 497 19.82 42.91 -38.76
CA ARG A 497 18.80 42.10 -39.40
C ARG A 497 19.13 40.64 -39.13
N PHE A 498 18.26 39.95 -38.39
CA PHE A 498 18.27 38.50 -38.35
C PHE A 498 18.09 37.99 -39.77
N ALA A 499 19.12 37.30 -40.26
CA ALA A 499 19.16 36.71 -41.58
C ALA A 499 18.09 35.63 -41.71
N GLU A 500 17.29 35.77 -42.75
CA GLU A 500 16.63 34.67 -43.44
C GLU A 500 17.68 33.71 -44.02
N SER A 501 17.26 32.47 -44.30
CA SER A 501 17.94 31.33 -44.94
C SER A 501 18.66 30.38 -43.96
N ILE A 502 18.37 29.08 -43.90
CA ILE A 502 17.68 28.09 -44.76
C ILE A 502 16.89 27.12 -43.90
#